data_AF-A0A0R3T387-F1
#
_entry.id   AF-A0A0R3T387-F1
#
_cell.length_a   1.000
_cell.length_b   1.000
_cell.length_c   1.000
_cell.angle_alpha   90.00
_cell.angle_beta   90.00
_cell.angle_gamma   90.00
#
_symmetry.space_group_name_H-M   'P 1'
#
loop_
_entity.id
_entity.type
_entity.pdbx_description
1 polymer ?
#
loop_
_entity_poly.entity_id
_entity_poly.type
_entity_poly.pdbx_seq_one_letter_code
_entity_poly.pdbx_strand_id
1 'polypeptide(L)'
;MVRVCVVGCLHGQLDQVYTDIETMDREAGEKTELVLCCGDFQAIRNPADLQSLSVPAKFYEMGDFYRYYSEEISAPILTIFVGGNHEASNYLQELPYGGWVAPNIWYMGYAGVVQFNGLRIGGLSGIYKLHDYSLGHYEHPPYCEATKRSVYHIRNLEVFRLSQVTRRLDIMLSHDWPRGIYHYGDKEKLLHYKRHFRMEVNNNTLGSPPAEQLLCQLKPRYWFAAHMHVKFPAIVQHEGSPGIQTKFLALDKCLHLRDYIQFLDIEPDPQPSTFNDEGQIVGGDGPYAPIIISNIPSEESPSEDSMAKLFIDPEWSCILQCTNEFLSLTRIPSMLPGQNGSKT
;
A
#
# COMPACT_ATOMS: atom_id res chain seq x y z
N MET A 1 -18.63 4.11 9.99
CA MET A 1 -17.44 4.94 9.74
C MET A 1 -16.22 4.32 10.38
N VAL A 2 -15.07 4.33 9.69
CA VAL A 2 -13.77 3.96 10.27
C VAL A 2 -12.85 5.18 10.22
N ARG A 3 -12.32 5.60 11.37
CA ARG A 3 -11.37 6.73 11.45
C ARG A 3 -9.95 6.27 11.16
N VAL A 4 -9.44 6.66 9.99
CA VAL A 4 -8.14 6.24 9.45
C VAL A 4 -7.14 7.40 9.51
N CYS A 5 -5.94 7.11 10.01
CA CYS A 5 -4.78 7.98 9.90
C CYS A 5 -3.86 7.50 8.78
N VAL A 6 -3.67 8.32 7.76
CA VAL A 6 -2.73 8.05 6.65
C VAL A 6 -1.41 8.76 6.93
N VAL A 7 -0.30 8.04 6.76
CA VAL A 7 1.07 8.51 6.95
C VAL A 7 1.84 8.38 5.64
N GLY A 8 2.62 9.40 5.30
CA GLY A 8 3.55 9.40 4.17
C GLY A 8 4.78 8.50 4.38
N CYS A 9 5.99 9.01 4.13
CA CYS A 9 7.22 8.27 4.41
C CYS A 9 7.53 8.30 5.92
N LEU A 10 7.56 7.15 6.58
CA LEU A 10 7.74 7.09 8.04
C LEU A 10 9.18 7.36 8.50
N HIS A 11 10.16 6.82 7.79
CA HIS A 11 11.59 6.88 8.10
C HIS A 11 11.93 6.48 9.55
N GLY A 12 11.29 5.41 10.04
CA GLY A 12 11.54 4.88 11.37
C GLY A 12 11.06 5.73 12.55
N GLN A 13 10.30 6.81 12.32
CA GLN A 13 9.77 7.74 13.33
C GLN A 13 8.41 7.30 13.87
N LEU A 14 8.31 6.04 14.31
CA LEU A 14 7.03 5.44 14.71
C LEU A 14 6.51 6.04 16.02
N ASP A 15 7.39 6.35 16.97
CA ASP A 15 7.01 6.96 18.25
C ASP A 15 6.40 8.35 18.05
N GLN A 16 6.98 9.14 17.13
CA GLN A 16 6.49 10.48 16.81
C GLN A 16 5.08 10.41 16.20
N VAL A 17 4.85 9.51 15.24
CA VAL A 17 3.53 9.35 14.60
C VAL A 17 2.45 9.00 15.63
N TYR A 18 2.70 8.04 16.53
CA TYR A 18 1.72 7.72 17.56
C TYR A 18 1.48 8.87 18.55
N THR A 19 2.52 9.65 18.89
CA THR A 19 2.39 10.85 19.71
C THR A 19 1.50 11.91 19.06
N ASP A 20 1.64 12.11 17.76
CA ASP A 20 0.82 13.06 17.00
C ASP A 20 -0.63 12.58 16.89
N ILE A 21 -0.84 11.28 16.65
CA ILE A 21 -2.18 10.68 16.62
C ILE A 21 -2.87 10.86 17.98
N GLU A 22 -2.20 10.55 19.09
CA GLU A 22 -2.77 10.73 20.43
C GLU A 22 -3.17 12.19 20.67
N THR A 23 -2.33 13.14 20.25
CA THR A 23 -2.62 14.56 20.38
C THR A 23 -3.85 14.97 19.56
N MET A 24 -3.93 14.55 18.30
CA MET A 24 -5.04 14.86 17.40
C MET A 24 -6.34 14.18 17.82
N ASP A 25 -6.28 12.95 18.33
CA ASP A 25 -7.43 12.22 18.86
C ASP A 25 -8.01 12.92 20.10
N ARG A 26 -7.14 13.39 21.00
CA ARG A 26 -7.56 14.15 22.19
C ARG A 26 -8.19 15.49 21.81
N GLU A 27 -7.66 16.18 20.81
CA GLU A 27 -8.20 17.45 20.33
C GLU A 27 -9.55 17.28 19.60
N ALA A 28 -9.70 16.21 18.82
CA ALA A 28 -10.92 15.92 18.09
C ALA A 28 -12.01 15.26 18.96
N GLY A 29 -11.64 14.63 20.08
CA GLY A 29 -12.57 13.86 20.91
C GLY A 29 -12.98 12.52 20.29
N GLU A 30 -12.22 12.04 19.30
CA GLU A 30 -12.48 10.81 18.54
C GLU A 30 -11.20 9.98 18.44
N LYS A 31 -11.33 8.66 18.41
CA LYS A 31 -10.20 7.74 18.38
C LYS A 31 -9.90 7.27 16.97
N THR A 32 -8.62 7.32 16.60
CA THR A 32 -8.11 6.70 15.38
C THR A 32 -8.12 5.17 15.53
N GLU A 33 -8.72 4.47 14.58
CA GLU A 33 -8.88 3.01 14.61
C GLU A 33 -7.83 2.28 13.77
N LEU A 34 -7.27 2.93 12.75
CA LEU A 34 -6.34 2.34 11.80
C LEU A 34 -5.30 3.35 11.35
N VAL A 35 -4.02 2.92 11.31
CA VAL A 35 -2.93 3.68 10.71
C VAL A 35 -2.50 3.02 9.39
N LEU A 36 -2.38 3.80 8.32
CA LEU A 36 -1.92 3.36 7.01
C LEU A 36 -0.63 4.10 6.63
N CYS A 37 0.50 3.39 6.61
CA CYS A 37 1.79 3.96 6.21
C CYS A 37 2.11 3.64 4.75
N CYS A 38 2.40 4.67 3.95
CA CYS A 38 2.67 4.56 2.53
C CYS A 38 4.14 4.22 2.20
N GLY A 39 4.88 3.63 3.14
CA GLY A 39 6.24 3.12 2.94
C GLY A 39 7.37 3.97 3.51
N ASP A 40 8.59 3.56 3.14
CA ASP A 40 9.81 3.89 3.88
C ASP A 40 9.58 3.70 5.39
N PHE A 41 9.01 2.55 5.76
CA PHE A 41 8.63 2.21 7.12
C PHE A 41 9.86 2.01 8.01
N GLN A 42 10.92 1.41 7.46
CA GLN A 42 12.16 1.06 8.14
C GLN A 42 11.92 0.10 9.32
N ALA A 43 11.38 -1.09 9.02
CA ALA A 43 11.18 -2.19 9.99
C ALA A 43 12.51 -2.85 10.44
N ILE A 44 13.44 -2.06 11.00
CA ILE A 44 14.78 -2.49 11.40
C ILE A 44 14.71 -3.18 12.77
N ARG A 45 15.03 -4.48 12.84
CA ARG A 45 14.96 -5.27 14.08
C ARG A 45 16.23 -5.13 14.92
N ASN A 46 17.37 -5.02 14.25
CA ASN A 46 18.70 -5.00 14.86
C ASN A 46 19.74 -4.35 13.92
N PRO A 47 20.96 -4.05 14.40
CA PRO A 47 21.98 -3.39 13.59
C PRO A 47 22.41 -4.14 12.31
N ALA A 48 22.17 -5.46 12.19
CA ALA A 48 22.50 -6.19 10.98
C ALA A 48 21.56 -5.84 9.82
N ASP A 49 20.29 -5.53 10.11
CA ASP A 49 19.31 -5.13 9.10
C ASP A 49 19.71 -3.80 8.42
N LEU A 50 20.46 -2.92 9.10
CA LEU A 50 20.98 -1.67 8.53
C LEU A 50 21.80 -1.91 7.26
N GLN A 51 22.48 -3.05 7.15
CA GLN A 51 23.29 -3.38 5.97
C GLN A 51 22.44 -3.68 4.73
N SER A 52 21.15 -3.98 4.90
CA SER A 52 20.20 -4.20 3.81
C SER A 52 19.56 -2.92 3.28
N LEU A 53 19.63 -1.81 4.04
CA LEU A 53 19.05 -0.54 3.63
C LEU A 53 19.80 0.05 2.44
N SER A 54 19.05 0.52 1.44
CA SER A 54 19.61 1.30 0.33
C SER A 54 19.81 2.77 0.73
N VAL A 55 20.59 2.99 1.78
CA VAL A 55 20.92 4.31 2.33
C VAL A 55 22.45 4.38 2.53
N PRO A 56 23.12 5.52 2.26
CA PRO A 56 24.53 5.65 2.59
C PRO A 56 24.79 5.42 4.08
N ALA A 57 25.82 4.65 4.44
CA ALA A 57 26.10 4.21 5.81
C ALA A 57 26.17 5.34 6.86
N LYS A 58 26.55 6.56 6.46
CA LYS A 58 26.58 7.74 7.33
C LYS A 58 25.20 8.22 7.81
N PHE A 59 24.13 7.74 7.19
CA PHE A 59 22.74 8.04 7.54
C PHE A 59 22.04 6.81 8.13
N TYR A 60 22.78 5.77 8.53
CA TYR A 60 22.18 4.63 9.23
C TYR A 60 21.69 5.07 10.60
N GLU A 61 20.41 4.82 10.82
CA GLU A 61 19.72 5.05 12.08
C GLU A 61 18.82 3.85 12.34
N MET A 62 18.80 3.38 13.59
CA MET A 62 17.97 2.24 13.99
C MET A 62 16.46 2.56 13.92
N GLY A 63 16.11 3.83 14.08
CA GLY A 63 14.72 4.25 14.28
C GLY A 63 14.10 3.61 15.53
N ASP A 64 12.78 3.58 15.57
CA ASP A 64 12.02 3.16 16.75
C ASP A 64 11.59 1.69 16.69
N PHE A 65 11.47 1.12 15.48
CA PHE A 65 10.79 -0.16 15.24
C PHE A 65 11.33 -1.33 16.06
N TYR A 66 12.64 -1.38 16.33
CA TYR A 66 13.25 -2.48 17.06
C TYR A 66 12.61 -2.72 18.44
N ARG A 67 12.08 -1.68 19.09
CA ARG A 67 11.39 -1.73 20.39
C ARG A 67 10.01 -2.38 20.29
N TYR A 68 9.34 -2.17 19.15
CA TYR A 68 8.06 -2.81 18.83
C TYR A 68 8.28 -4.28 18.49
N TYR A 69 9.34 -4.57 17.73
CA TYR A 69 9.74 -5.93 17.39
C TYR A 69 10.15 -6.76 18.62
N SER A 70 10.89 -6.16 19.57
CA SER A 70 11.29 -6.81 20.82
C SER A 70 10.18 -6.85 21.88
N GLU A 71 9.01 -6.30 21.58
CA GLU A 71 7.86 -6.16 22.49
C GLU A 71 8.16 -5.35 23.75
N GLU A 72 9.19 -4.49 23.74
CA GLU A 72 9.41 -3.48 24.78
C GLU A 72 8.26 -2.48 24.84
N ILE A 73 7.67 -2.16 23.68
CA ILE A 73 6.45 -1.37 23.53
C ILE A 73 5.53 -2.09 22.54
N SER A 74 4.22 -1.97 22.75
CA SER A 74 3.20 -2.41 21.79
C SER A 74 2.65 -1.23 20.98
N ALA A 75 2.42 -1.44 19.68
CA ALA A 75 1.76 -0.44 18.85
C ALA A 75 0.32 -0.19 19.35
N PRO A 76 -0.06 1.06 19.70
CA PRO A 76 -1.35 1.35 20.33
C PRO A 76 -2.53 1.23 19.37
N ILE A 77 -2.27 1.31 18.06
CA ILE A 77 -3.28 1.30 16.99
C ILE A 77 -2.80 0.33 15.91
N LEU A 78 -3.72 -0.44 15.33
CA LEU A 78 -3.40 -1.33 14.22
C LEU A 78 -2.77 -0.51 13.10
N THR A 79 -1.57 -0.91 12.70
CA THR A 79 -0.79 -0.21 11.68
C THR A 79 -0.52 -1.11 10.51
N ILE A 80 -1.00 -0.72 9.33
CA ILE A 80 -0.76 -1.43 8.06
C ILE A 80 0.19 -0.60 7.22
N PHE A 81 1.16 -1.24 6.57
CA PHE A 81 2.08 -0.54 5.68
C PHE A 81 2.44 -1.31 4.42
N VAL A 82 2.77 -0.56 3.36
CA VAL A 82 3.50 -1.05 2.18
C VAL A 82 4.97 -0.67 2.29
N GLY A 83 5.87 -1.42 1.66
CA GLY A 83 7.30 -1.09 1.66
C GLY A 83 7.64 0.04 0.69
N GLY A 84 8.64 0.86 1.04
CA GLY A 84 9.26 1.85 0.15
C GLY A 84 10.61 1.39 -0.40
N ASN A 85 11.53 2.33 -0.59
CA ASN A 85 12.90 2.08 -1.08
C ASN A 85 13.97 2.18 0.03
N HIS A 86 13.61 2.62 1.23
CA HIS A 86 14.46 2.62 2.40
C HIS A 86 13.91 1.65 3.45
N GLU A 87 14.10 0.35 3.19
CA GLU A 87 13.55 -0.70 4.05
C GLU A 87 14.62 -1.65 4.55
N ALA A 88 14.36 -2.28 5.70
CA ALA A 88 15.00 -3.52 6.11
C ALA A 88 14.57 -4.67 5.18
N SER A 89 15.07 -4.62 3.94
CA SER A 89 14.54 -5.42 2.83
C SER A 89 14.79 -6.91 3.04
N ASN A 90 15.83 -7.27 3.78
CA ASN A 90 16.05 -8.65 4.21
C ASN A 90 14.89 -9.19 5.06
N TYR A 91 14.35 -8.36 5.97
CA TYR A 91 13.23 -8.77 6.80
C TYR A 91 11.92 -8.80 6.01
N LEU A 92 11.62 -7.74 5.25
CA LEU A 92 10.38 -7.68 4.47
C LEU A 92 10.31 -8.77 3.39
N GLN A 93 11.45 -9.18 2.82
CA GLN A 93 11.55 -10.28 1.86
C GLN A 93 11.15 -11.64 2.47
N GLU A 94 11.22 -11.83 3.80
CA GLU A 94 10.74 -13.05 4.47
C GLU A 94 9.20 -13.15 4.41
N LEU A 95 8.49 -12.04 4.13
CA LEU A 95 7.04 -11.91 4.17
C LEU A 95 6.45 -11.48 2.81
N PRO A 96 6.71 -12.20 1.70
CA PRO A 96 6.30 -11.77 0.35
C PRO A 96 4.78 -11.65 0.18
N TYR A 97 4.01 -12.42 0.96
CA TYR A 97 2.54 -12.44 0.97
C TYR A 97 1.93 -11.60 2.10
N GLY A 98 2.75 -10.81 2.79
CA GLY A 98 2.35 -10.04 3.95
C GLY A 98 2.40 -10.84 5.26
N GLY A 99 2.38 -10.12 6.38
CA GLY A 99 2.50 -10.73 7.69
C GLY A 99 2.65 -9.71 8.82
N TRP A 100 2.50 -10.20 10.04
CA TRP A 100 2.79 -9.43 11.25
C TRP A 100 4.30 -9.26 11.38
N VAL A 101 4.76 -8.01 11.37
CA VAL A 101 6.17 -7.68 11.61
C VAL A 101 6.46 -7.39 13.08
N ALA A 102 5.42 -7.05 13.83
CA ALA A 102 5.39 -6.89 15.28
C ALA A 102 3.91 -6.98 15.73
N PRO A 103 3.62 -7.15 17.03
CA PRO A 103 2.25 -7.08 17.51
C PRO A 103 1.56 -5.79 17.05
N ASN A 104 0.39 -5.94 16.44
CA ASN A 104 -0.43 -4.84 15.92
C ASN A 104 0.17 -4.04 14.74
N ILE A 105 1.22 -4.56 14.08
CA ILE A 105 1.84 -3.98 12.87
C ILE A 105 1.88 -5.01 11.74
N TRP A 106 1.15 -4.75 10.66
CA TRP A 106 1.00 -5.63 9.50
C TRP A 106 1.69 -5.07 8.25
N TYR A 107 2.58 -5.85 7.66
CA TYR A 107 3.15 -5.58 6.35
C TYR A 107 2.27 -6.20 5.25
N MET A 108 1.99 -5.43 4.20
CA MET A 108 1.16 -5.88 3.07
C MET A 108 1.83 -6.92 2.15
N GLY A 109 3.13 -7.20 2.33
CA GLY A 109 3.90 -8.01 1.39
C GLY A 109 4.33 -7.20 0.17
N TYR A 110 4.81 -7.88 -0.87
CA TYR A 110 5.13 -7.20 -2.14
C TYR A 110 3.86 -6.58 -2.75
N ALA A 111 2.74 -7.28 -2.61
CA ALA A 111 1.40 -6.75 -2.76
C ALA A 111 0.43 -7.56 -1.89
N GLY A 112 -0.70 -6.96 -1.54
CA GLY A 112 -1.72 -7.60 -0.71
C GLY A 112 -3.09 -6.95 -0.83
N VAL A 113 -4.14 -7.67 -0.45
CA VAL A 113 -5.45 -7.09 -0.13
C VAL A 113 -5.95 -7.66 1.19
N VAL A 114 -6.34 -6.76 2.09
CA VAL A 114 -6.84 -7.07 3.43
C VAL A 114 -8.17 -6.38 3.68
N GLN A 115 -8.88 -6.84 4.71
CA GLN A 115 -10.12 -6.25 5.19
C GLN A 115 -10.00 -5.82 6.66
N PHE A 116 -10.49 -4.62 6.96
CA PHE A 116 -10.53 -4.07 8.31
C PHE A 116 -11.83 -3.29 8.53
N ASN A 117 -12.66 -3.68 9.51
CA ASN A 117 -13.94 -3.03 9.81
C ASN A 117 -14.80 -2.75 8.55
N GLY A 118 -14.84 -3.71 7.62
CA GLY A 118 -15.55 -3.59 6.35
C GLY A 118 -14.79 -2.87 5.23
N LEU A 119 -13.74 -2.10 5.54
CA LEU A 119 -12.88 -1.49 4.53
C LEU A 119 -12.07 -2.55 3.80
N ARG A 120 -11.97 -2.43 2.48
CA ARG A 120 -11.13 -3.27 1.64
C ARG A 120 -9.91 -2.50 1.15
N ILE A 121 -8.73 -2.96 1.55
CA ILE A 121 -7.48 -2.22 1.44
C ILE A 121 -6.48 -3.02 0.61
N GLY A 122 -6.13 -2.52 -0.58
CA GLY A 122 -5.05 -3.04 -1.40
C GLY A 122 -3.73 -2.31 -1.12
N GLY A 123 -2.62 -3.00 -1.36
CA GLY A 123 -1.28 -2.42 -1.23
C GLY A 123 -0.32 -2.94 -2.29
N LEU A 124 0.53 -2.04 -2.81
CA LEU A 124 1.65 -2.34 -3.70
C LEU A 124 2.93 -1.74 -3.11
N SER A 125 3.87 -2.60 -2.72
CA SER A 125 5.15 -2.19 -2.14
C SER A 125 6.18 -1.89 -3.22
N GLY A 126 7.10 -0.97 -2.90
CA GLY A 126 8.29 -0.70 -3.68
C GLY A 126 8.17 0.48 -4.65
N ILE A 127 9.21 0.63 -5.47
CA ILE A 127 9.29 1.65 -6.53
C ILE A 127 9.50 1.01 -7.91
N TYR A 128 9.10 1.70 -8.97
CA TYR A 128 9.23 1.15 -10.32
C TYR A 128 10.63 1.36 -10.90
N LYS A 129 11.22 0.29 -11.46
CA LYS A 129 12.35 0.35 -12.39
C LYS A 129 12.14 -0.62 -13.55
N LEU A 130 12.14 -0.08 -14.77
CA LEU A 130 11.86 -0.83 -16.00
C LEU A 130 12.74 -2.08 -16.17
N HIS A 131 14.04 -2.00 -15.83
CA HIS A 131 14.99 -3.09 -16.06
C HIS A 131 14.80 -4.30 -15.15
N ASP A 132 14.14 -4.12 -13.99
CA ASP A 132 13.86 -5.22 -13.06
C ASP A 132 12.40 -5.72 -13.16
N TYR A 133 11.51 -4.92 -13.76
CA TYR A 133 10.06 -5.14 -13.71
C TYR A 133 9.60 -6.53 -14.17
N SER A 134 10.21 -7.07 -15.23
CA SER A 134 9.82 -8.39 -15.75
C SER A 134 10.51 -9.56 -15.06
N LEU A 135 11.47 -9.32 -14.17
CA LEU A 135 12.29 -10.37 -13.54
C LEU A 135 11.55 -11.06 -12.39
N GLY A 136 12.10 -12.17 -11.90
CA GLY A 136 11.72 -12.71 -10.60
C GLY A 136 12.35 -11.96 -9.42
N HIS A 137 12.03 -12.41 -8.21
CA HIS A 137 12.65 -11.97 -6.96
C HIS A 137 13.87 -12.85 -6.65
N TYR A 138 15.01 -12.54 -7.26
CA TYR A 138 16.22 -13.35 -7.19
C TYR A 138 17.22 -12.90 -6.12
N GLU A 139 16.94 -11.78 -5.48
CA GLU A 139 17.78 -11.16 -4.47
C GLU A 139 17.80 -12.02 -3.21
N HIS A 140 18.98 -12.18 -2.60
CA HIS A 140 19.11 -12.81 -1.29
C HIS A 140 20.28 -12.18 -0.52
N PRO A 141 20.25 -12.17 0.82
CA PRO A 141 21.39 -11.77 1.64
C PRO A 141 22.61 -12.71 1.44
N PRO A 142 23.85 -12.23 1.63
CA PRO A 142 24.21 -10.82 1.76
C PRO A 142 24.05 -10.08 0.42
N TYR A 143 23.37 -8.94 0.44
CA TYR A 143 23.13 -8.16 -0.77
C TYR A 143 24.38 -7.40 -1.22
N CYS A 144 24.61 -7.34 -2.53
CA CYS A 144 25.48 -6.33 -3.13
C CYS A 144 24.71 -5.02 -3.36
N GLU A 145 25.40 -3.93 -3.69
CA GLU A 145 24.77 -2.62 -3.93
C GLU A 145 23.69 -2.62 -5.02
N ALA A 146 23.76 -3.54 -5.99
CA ALA A 146 22.71 -3.71 -6.99
C ALA A 146 21.48 -4.41 -6.40
N THR A 147 21.67 -5.56 -5.73
CA THR A 147 20.55 -6.34 -5.16
C THR A 147 19.90 -5.65 -3.96
N LYS A 148 20.63 -4.80 -3.22
CA LYS A 148 20.04 -3.91 -2.22
C LYS A 148 19.01 -2.95 -2.80
N ARG A 149 19.15 -2.59 -4.08
CA ARG A 149 18.19 -1.73 -4.79
C ARG A 149 17.09 -2.55 -5.44
N SER A 150 17.45 -3.61 -6.15
CA SER A 150 16.47 -4.38 -6.93
C SER A 150 15.45 -5.13 -6.08
N VAL A 151 15.77 -5.46 -4.82
CA VAL A 151 14.87 -6.17 -3.88
C VAL A 151 13.56 -5.43 -3.61
N TYR A 152 13.55 -4.10 -3.62
CA TYR A 152 12.33 -3.30 -3.41
C TYR A 152 11.74 -2.77 -4.73
N HIS A 153 12.29 -3.14 -5.89
CA HIS A 153 11.68 -2.74 -7.15
C HIS A 153 10.41 -3.56 -7.41
N ILE A 154 9.37 -2.93 -7.91
CA ILE A 154 8.11 -3.60 -8.27
C ILE A 154 8.37 -4.64 -9.39
N ARG A 155 7.77 -5.83 -9.31
CA ARG A 155 7.73 -6.81 -10.41
C ARG A 155 6.35 -6.87 -11.07
N ASN A 156 6.31 -7.42 -12.27
CA ASN A 156 5.09 -7.57 -13.07
C ASN A 156 4.09 -8.54 -12.43
N LEU A 157 4.56 -9.52 -11.66
CA LEU A 157 3.72 -10.52 -11.00
C LEU A 157 2.73 -9.88 -10.03
N GLU A 158 3.20 -9.00 -9.14
CA GLU A 158 2.33 -8.33 -8.15
C GLU A 158 1.28 -7.44 -8.82
N VAL A 159 1.67 -6.77 -9.91
CA VAL A 159 0.77 -5.91 -10.69
C VAL A 159 -0.29 -6.75 -11.41
N PHE A 160 0.11 -7.90 -11.97
CA PHE A 160 -0.82 -8.85 -12.57
C PHE A 160 -1.79 -9.44 -11.55
N ARG A 161 -1.31 -9.82 -10.36
CA ARG A 161 -2.17 -10.32 -9.28
C ARG A 161 -3.18 -9.27 -8.85
N LEU A 162 -2.72 -8.05 -8.57
CA LEU A 162 -3.60 -6.95 -8.20
C LEU A 162 -4.60 -6.63 -9.31
N SER A 163 -4.22 -6.69 -10.59
CA SER A 163 -5.14 -6.44 -11.70
C SER A 163 -6.24 -7.50 -11.86
N GLN A 164 -6.12 -8.66 -11.20
CA GLN A 164 -7.18 -9.67 -11.15
C GLN A 164 -8.23 -9.36 -10.08
N VAL A 165 -8.00 -8.38 -9.21
CA VAL A 165 -8.98 -7.97 -8.20
C VAL A 165 -10.15 -7.31 -8.92
N THR A 166 -11.32 -7.90 -8.78
CA THR A 166 -12.53 -7.47 -9.47
C THR A 166 -13.44 -6.66 -8.55
N ARG A 167 -13.61 -7.08 -7.29
CA ARG A 167 -14.41 -6.31 -6.33
C ARG A 167 -13.69 -4.99 -6.03
N ARG A 168 -14.43 -3.88 -6.02
CA ARG A 168 -13.84 -2.56 -5.84
C ARG A 168 -13.12 -2.45 -4.49
N LEU A 169 -11.99 -1.77 -4.48
CA LEU A 169 -11.25 -1.44 -3.25
C LEU A 169 -11.71 -0.09 -2.71
N ASP A 170 -11.80 0.02 -1.38
CA ASP A 170 -11.98 1.30 -0.72
C ASP A 170 -10.68 2.10 -0.79
N ILE A 171 -9.57 1.44 -0.48
CA ILE A 171 -8.26 2.07 -0.35
C ILE A 171 -7.23 1.27 -1.15
N MET A 172 -6.39 1.97 -1.89
CA MET A 172 -5.16 1.42 -2.46
C MET A 172 -3.96 2.19 -1.91
N LEU A 173 -2.95 1.48 -1.43
CA LEU A 173 -1.68 2.03 -0.97
C LEU A 173 -0.58 1.74 -1.98
N SER A 174 0.27 2.73 -2.25
CA SER A 174 1.54 2.53 -2.93
C SER A 174 2.60 3.45 -2.35
N HIS A 175 3.88 3.09 -2.47
CA HIS A 175 4.93 4.04 -2.11
C HIS A 175 5.11 5.11 -3.19
N ASP A 176 5.42 4.66 -4.41
CA ASP A 176 5.53 5.53 -5.58
C ASP A 176 4.15 6.01 -6.06
N TRP A 177 4.12 7.15 -6.74
CA TRP A 177 2.87 7.72 -7.27
C TRP A 177 2.45 6.98 -8.53
N PRO A 178 1.14 6.83 -8.82
CA PRO A 178 0.68 6.52 -10.17
C PRO A 178 1.23 7.57 -11.13
N ARG A 179 1.88 7.11 -12.21
CA ARG A 179 2.38 8.03 -13.24
C ARG A 179 1.24 8.88 -13.80
N GLY A 180 1.52 10.16 -14.05
CA GLY A 180 0.53 11.08 -14.60
C GLY A 180 -0.49 11.62 -13.60
N ILE A 181 -0.46 11.20 -12.31
CA ILE A 181 -1.42 11.67 -11.31
C ILE A 181 -1.40 13.20 -11.11
N TYR A 182 -0.28 13.83 -11.43
CA TYR A 182 -0.11 15.28 -11.41
C TYR A 182 -1.02 16.03 -12.40
N HIS A 183 -1.65 15.34 -13.37
CA HIS A 183 -2.66 15.93 -14.25
C HIS A 183 -4.02 16.16 -13.55
N TYR A 184 -4.24 15.52 -12.39
CA TYR A 184 -5.52 15.49 -11.68
C TYR A 184 -5.54 16.38 -10.42
N GLY A 185 -4.49 17.18 -10.21
CA GLY A 185 -4.36 18.12 -9.09
C GLY A 185 -3.67 19.42 -9.51
N ASP A 186 -3.21 20.20 -8.53
CA ASP A 186 -2.55 21.49 -8.79
C ASP A 186 -1.09 21.30 -9.22
N LYS A 187 -0.91 20.96 -10.51
CA LYS A 187 0.39 20.74 -11.15
C LYS A 187 1.31 21.96 -11.04
N GLU A 188 0.78 23.17 -11.17
CA GLU A 188 1.61 24.39 -11.13
C GLU A 188 2.17 24.63 -9.73
N LYS A 189 1.36 24.43 -8.68
CA LYS A 189 1.83 24.46 -7.29
C LYS A 189 2.89 23.38 -7.03
N LEU A 190 2.67 22.16 -7.53
CA LEU A 190 3.65 21.07 -7.42
C LEU A 190 4.99 21.47 -8.05
N LEU A 191 4.98 21.99 -9.27
CA LEU A 191 6.20 22.39 -10.00
C LEU A 191 6.84 23.66 -9.44
N HIS A 192 6.08 24.49 -8.74
CA HIS A 192 6.63 25.61 -7.96
C HIS A 192 7.46 25.10 -6.77
N TYR A 193 6.92 24.14 -6.02
CA TYR A 193 7.57 23.57 -4.84
C TYR A 193 8.72 22.60 -5.20
N LYS A 194 8.50 21.71 -6.18
CA LYS A 194 9.44 20.69 -6.67
C LYS A 194 9.87 21.00 -8.10
N ARG A 195 10.65 22.07 -8.27
CA ARG A 195 11.09 22.56 -9.59
C ARG A 195 11.78 21.50 -10.46
N HIS A 196 12.46 20.52 -9.84
CA HIS A 196 13.16 19.46 -10.55
C HIS A 196 12.21 18.44 -11.21
N PHE A 197 10.94 18.34 -10.77
CA PHE A 197 9.94 17.48 -11.41
C PHE A 197 9.52 17.96 -12.80
N ARG A 198 9.83 19.20 -13.21
CA ARG A 198 9.42 19.73 -14.52
C ARG A 198 9.82 18.83 -15.69
N MET A 199 11.03 18.30 -15.67
CA MET A 199 11.51 17.44 -16.74
C MET A 199 10.73 16.13 -16.81
N GLU A 200 10.51 15.49 -15.66
CA GLU A 200 9.78 14.23 -15.59
C GLU A 200 8.29 14.40 -15.92
N VAL A 201 7.68 15.51 -15.49
CA VAL A 201 6.31 15.88 -15.86
C VAL A 201 6.17 16.11 -17.36
N ASN A 202 7.12 16.85 -17.96
CA ASN A 202 7.10 17.12 -19.40
C ASN A 202 7.33 15.87 -20.24
N ASN A 203 8.17 14.94 -19.76
CA ASN A 203 8.47 13.69 -20.44
C ASN A 203 7.49 12.56 -20.12
N ASN A 204 6.49 12.80 -19.26
CA ASN A 204 5.56 11.80 -18.75
C ASN A 204 6.28 10.58 -18.12
N THR A 205 7.19 10.85 -17.19
CA THR A 205 7.98 9.83 -16.46
C THR A 205 7.91 9.97 -14.95
N LEU A 206 7.24 11.01 -14.41
CA LEU A 206 7.09 11.17 -12.96
C LEU A 206 6.08 10.14 -12.42
N GLY A 207 6.56 9.22 -11.58
CA GLY A 207 5.78 8.15 -10.97
C GLY A 207 5.90 6.79 -11.69
N SER A 208 5.11 5.83 -11.21
CA SER A 208 5.11 4.42 -11.59
C SER A 208 4.04 4.12 -12.66
N PRO A 209 4.44 3.71 -13.90
CA PRO A 209 3.50 3.22 -14.90
C PRO A 209 2.68 2.00 -14.44
N PRO A 210 3.23 1.02 -13.69
CA PRO A 210 2.39 -0.06 -13.16
C PRO A 210 1.34 0.41 -12.14
N ALA A 211 1.64 1.43 -11.33
CA ALA A 211 0.65 2.02 -10.43
C ALA A 211 -0.42 2.81 -11.20
N GLU A 212 -0.07 3.48 -12.31
CA GLU A 212 -1.04 4.08 -13.24
C GLU A 212 -1.99 3.02 -13.83
N GLN A 213 -1.45 1.89 -14.30
CA GLN A 213 -2.26 0.77 -14.80
C GLN A 213 -3.26 0.28 -13.76
N LEU A 214 -2.81 0.07 -12.52
CA LEU A 214 -3.67 -0.37 -11.43
C LEU A 214 -4.71 0.67 -11.03
N LEU A 215 -4.35 1.96 -11.03
CA LEU A 215 -5.30 3.05 -10.77
C LEU A 215 -6.45 3.04 -11.78
N CYS A 216 -6.14 2.89 -13.07
CA CYS A 216 -7.13 2.82 -14.14
C CYS A 216 -7.98 1.54 -14.08
N GLN A 217 -7.39 0.41 -13.71
CA GLN A 217 -8.07 -0.88 -13.66
C GLN A 217 -8.97 -1.00 -12.42
N LEU A 218 -8.43 -0.72 -11.23
CA LEU A 218 -9.06 -1.02 -9.94
C LEU A 218 -10.00 0.09 -9.46
N LYS A 219 -9.77 1.33 -9.91
CA LYS A 219 -10.62 2.50 -9.62
C LYS A 219 -11.03 2.61 -8.13
N PRO A 220 -10.07 2.51 -7.19
CA PRO A 220 -10.37 2.50 -5.76
C PRO A 220 -11.03 3.81 -5.33
N ARG A 221 -11.76 3.84 -4.21
CA ARG A 221 -12.34 5.12 -3.72
C ARG A 221 -11.24 6.10 -3.30
N TYR A 222 -10.18 5.59 -2.68
CA TYR A 222 -9.02 6.33 -2.23
C TYR A 222 -7.73 5.68 -2.73
N TRP A 223 -6.74 6.52 -3.07
CA TRP A 223 -5.38 6.09 -3.34
C TRP A 223 -4.42 6.93 -2.50
N PHE A 224 -3.64 6.29 -1.63
CA PHE A 224 -2.64 6.97 -0.81
C PHE A 224 -1.23 6.61 -1.23
N ALA A 225 -0.36 7.63 -1.31
CA ALA A 225 1.04 7.46 -1.72
C ALA A 225 2.02 8.35 -0.94
N ALA A 226 3.32 8.13 -1.14
CA ALA A 226 4.39 8.89 -0.50
C ALA A 226 5.55 9.16 -1.47
N HIS A 227 6.79 8.82 -1.09
CA HIS A 227 8.04 8.89 -1.86
C HIS A 227 8.52 10.30 -2.27
N MET A 228 7.66 11.11 -2.88
CA MET A 228 8.02 12.40 -3.48
C MET A 228 8.23 13.53 -2.46
N HIS A 229 7.95 13.27 -1.18
CA HIS A 229 8.13 14.20 -0.05
C HIS A 229 7.43 15.54 -0.31
N VAL A 230 6.14 15.49 -0.65
CA VAL A 230 5.26 16.64 -0.86
C VAL A 230 3.81 16.20 -0.75
N LYS A 231 2.99 16.98 -0.05
CA LYS A 231 1.55 16.78 -0.04
C LYS A 231 0.94 17.14 -1.40
N PHE A 232 0.21 16.20 -1.99
CA PHE A 232 -0.45 16.42 -3.28
C PHE A 232 -1.82 15.74 -3.32
N PRO A 233 -2.91 16.50 -3.17
CA PRO A 233 -4.26 16.01 -3.38
C PRO A 233 -4.64 16.06 -4.88
N ALA A 234 -5.34 15.03 -5.35
CA ALA A 234 -5.87 14.98 -6.71
C ALA A 234 -7.20 14.20 -6.75
N ILE A 235 -8.02 14.46 -7.77
CA ILE A 235 -9.28 13.75 -8.01
C ILE A 235 -9.26 13.19 -9.42
N VAL A 236 -9.26 11.86 -9.52
CA VAL A 236 -9.25 11.13 -10.79
C VAL A 236 -10.68 10.77 -11.14
N GLN A 237 -11.19 11.36 -12.22
CA GLN A 237 -12.46 10.94 -12.83
C GLN A 237 -12.15 9.83 -13.83
N HIS A 238 -12.71 8.64 -13.63
CA HIS A 238 -12.39 7.49 -14.47
C HIS A 238 -13.20 7.50 -15.77
N GLU A 239 -12.51 7.55 -16.90
CA GLU A 239 -13.14 7.51 -18.22
C GLU A 239 -13.97 6.22 -18.40
N GLY A 240 -15.14 6.36 -19.02
CA GLY A 240 -16.06 5.23 -19.24
C GLY A 240 -16.76 4.72 -17.98
N SER A 241 -16.62 5.39 -16.83
CA SER A 241 -17.31 5.01 -15.59
C SER A 241 -17.91 6.24 -14.88
N PRO A 242 -19.01 6.80 -15.41
CA PRO A 242 -19.64 7.98 -14.83
C PRO A 242 -19.96 7.79 -13.35
N GLY A 243 -19.53 8.73 -12.51
CA GLY A 243 -19.73 8.69 -11.06
C GLY A 243 -18.67 7.91 -10.27
N ILE A 244 -17.78 7.18 -10.94
CA ILE A 244 -16.64 6.53 -10.29
C ILE A 244 -15.44 7.48 -10.30
N GLN A 245 -15.01 7.88 -9.11
CA GLN A 245 -13.82 8.70 -8.91
C GLN A 245 -12.89 8.08 -7.86
N THR A 246 -11.59 8.36 -8.00
CA THR A 246 -10.58 8.09 -6.97
C THR A 246 -10.09 9.40 -6.37
N LYS A 247 -10.14 9.50 -5.04
CA LYS A 247 -9.50 10.56 -4.28
C LYS A 247 -8.05 10.16 -4.01
N PHE A 248 -7.11 10.81 -4.68
CA PHE A 248 -5.69 10.59 -4.48
C PHE A 248 -5.14 11.57 -3.46
N LEU A 249 -4.28 11.07 -2.56
CA LEU A 249 -3.50 11.92 -1.67
C LEU A 249 -2.10 11.34 -1.49
N ALA A 250 -1.10 12.12 -1.84
CA ALA A 250 0.27 11.89 -1.40
C ALA A 250 0.62 12.75 -0.20
N LEU A 251 1.48 12.23 0.68
CA LEU A 251 1.94 12.92 1.89
C LEU A 251 3.48 13.02 1.92
N ASP A 252 3.97 13.95 2.74
CA ASP A 252 5.41 14.20 2.93
C ASP A 252 6.04 13.17 3.88
N LYS A 253 7.35 13.25 4.10
CA LYS A 253 8.06 12.46 5.11
C LYS A 253 7.82 12.97 6.53
N CYS A 254 7.81 12.07 7.49
CA CYS A 254 7.68 12.35 8.92
C CYS A 254 8.85 13.21 9.42
N LEU A 255 8.64 14.52 9.42
CA LEU A 255 9.57 15.52 9.90
C LEU A 255 8.79 16.73 10.41
N HIS A 256 9.42 17.47 11.31
CA HIS A 256 8.84 18.67 11.89
C HIS A 256 8.34 19.67 10.82
N LEU A 257 7.11 20.18 10.99
CA LEU A 257 6.42 21.14 10.12
C LEU A 257 6.14 20.65 8.69
N ARG A 258 6.10 19.34 8.48
CA ARG A 258 5.76 18.73 7.18
C ARG A 258 4.35 18.15 7.22
N ASP A 259 3.71 18.12 6.06
CA ASP A 259 2.39 17.52 5.89
C ASP A 259 2.48 15.99 5.68
N TYR A 260 2.90 15.24 6.70
CA TYR A 260 3.10 13.78 6.61
C TYR A 260 1.93 12.94 7.13
N ILE A 261 0.96 13.53 7.81
CA ILE A 261 -0.17 12.84 8.43
C ILE A 261 -1.50 13.44 7.97
N GLN A 262 -2.52 12.61 7.75
CA GLN A 262 -3.87 13.03 7.42
C GLN A 262 -4.90 12.08 8.04
N PHE A 263 -5.88 12.65 8.75
CA PHE A 263 -7.02 11.91 9.30
C PHE A 263 -8.20 11.96 8.32
N LEU A 264 -8.88 10.82 8.18
CA LEU A 264 -9.99 10.62 7.27
C LEU A 264 -11.01 9.67 7.90
N ASP A 265 -12.26 10.04 7.80
CA ASP A 265 -13.36 9.16 8.16
C ASP A 265 -13.90 8.48 6.90
N ILE A 266 -13.77 7.15 6.84
CA ILE A 266 -14.10 6.36 5.66
C ILE A 266 -15.22 5.39 6.01
N GLU A 267 -16.38 5.57 5.39
CA GLU A 267 -17.44 4.57 5.43
C GLU A 267 -17.07 3.39 4.56
N PRO A 268 -17.13 2.14 5.06
CA PRO A 268 -17.05 0.95 4.21
C PRO A 268 -18.06 1.01 3.07
N ASP A 269 -17.67 0.59 1.86
CA ASP A 269 -18.62 0.46 0.76
C ASP A 269 -19.43 -0.84 0.98
N PRO A 270 -20.75 -0.76 1.25
CA PRO A 270 -21.55 -1.94 1.53
C PRO A 270 -21.86 -2.77 0.28
N GLN A 271 -21.48 -2.30 -0.93
CA GLN A 271 -21.90 -2.95 -2.18
C GLN A 271 -21.30 -4.36 -2.34
N PRO A 272 -22.14 -5.41 -2.38
CA PRO A 272 -21.71 -6.72 -2.81
C PRO A 272 -21.37 -6.67 -4.31
N SER A 273 -20.27 -7.29 -4.71
CA SER A 273 -20.02 -7.57 -6.13
C SER A 273 -21.06 -8.58 -6.63
N THR A 274 -21.89 -8.20 -7.62
CA THR A 274 -22.77 -9.15 -8.34
C THR A 274 -22.04 -9.63 -9.59
N PHE A 275 -22.27 -10.88 -10.00
CA PHE A 275 -21.72 -11.45 -11.24
C PHE A 275 -22.85 -11.73 -12.23
N ASN A 276 -22.64 -11.50 -13.53
CA ASN A 276 -23.56 -11.98 -14.58
C ASN A 276 -23.30 -13.46 -14.92
N ASP A 277 -24.13 -14.03 -15.81
CA ASP A 277 -24.01 -15.41 -16.30
C ASP A 277 -22.67 -15.71 -17.01
N GLU A 278 -21.91 -14.66 -17.36
CA GLU A 278 -20.57 -14.74 -17.98
C GLU A 278 -19.44 -14.57 -16.95
N GLY A 279 -19.76 -14.44 -15.65
CA GLY A 279 -18.78 -14.25 -14.57
C GLY A 279 -18.19 -12.84 -14.47
N GLN A 280 -18.76 -11.85 -15.16
CA GLN A 280 -18.33 -10.45 -15.09
C GLN A 280 -19.05 -9.72 -13.96
N ILE A 281 -18.38 -8.79 -13.29
CA ILE A 281 -19.03 -7.98 -12.25
C ILE A 281 -20.02 -7.00 -12.87
N VAL A 282 -21.25 -7.01 -12.36
CA VAL A 282 -22.29 -6.01 -12.62
C VAL A 282 -22.61 -5.30 -11.30
N GLY A 283 -22.94 -4.01 -11.34
CA GLY A 283 -23.25 -3.26 -10.12
C GLY A 283 -24.63 -3.59 -9.54
N GLY A 284 -24.70 -3.57 -8.20
CA GLY A 284 -25.89 -3.24 -7.39
C GLY A 284 -27.02 -4.27 -7.32
N ASP A 285 -27.21 -4.87 -6.15
CA ASP A 285 -28.44 -5.49 -5.63
C ASP A 285 -29.06 -6.64 -6.45
N GLY A 286 -28.24 -7.48 -7.08
CA GLY A 286 -28.69 -8.79 -7.51
C GLY A 286 -28.92 -9.70 -6.29
N PRO A 287 -30.10 -10.33 -6.09
CA PRO A 287 -30.40 -11.21 -4.94
C PRO A 287 -29.55 -12.48 -4.87
N TYR A 288 -28.61 -12.66 -5.81
CA TYR A 288 -27.71 -13.80 -5.95
C TYR A 288 -26.23 -13.41 -5.93
N ALA A 289 -25.89 -12.16 -5.57
CA ALA A 289 -24.50 -11.76 -5.37
C ALA A 289 -23.87 -12.62 -4.26
N PRO A 290 -22.71 -13.27 -4.47
CA PRO A 290 -22.02 -13.90 -3.37
C PRO A 290 -21.56 -12.79 -2.42
N ILE A 291 -22.22 -12.71 -1.26
CA ILE A 291 -21.76 -11.93 -0.13
C ILE A 291 -20.45 -12.60 0.30
N ILE A 292 -19.31 -12.09 -0.15
CA ILE A 292 -18.04 -12.38 0.52
C ILE A 292 -18.14 -11.62 1.83
N ILE A 293 -18.51 -12.36 2.89
CA ILE A 293 -18.73 -11.88 4.25
C ILE A 293 -17.60 -10.93 4.63
N SER A 294 -17.84 -9.63 4.54
CA SER A 294 -17.17 -8.68 5.40
C SER A 294 -17.60 -9.09 6.80
N ASN A 295 -16.67 -9.53 7.64
CA ASN A 295 -16.93 -9.76 9.05
C ASN A 295 -17.21 -8.40 9.71
N ILE A 296 -18.38 -7.83 9.44
CA ILE A 296 -18.94 -6.69 10.16
C ILE A 296 -19.46 -7.31 11.46
N PRO A 297 -18.94 -6.91 12.63
CA PRO A 297 -19.48 -7.37 13.90
C PRO A 297 -20.99 -7.11 13.95
N SER A 298 -21.78 -8.13 14.25
CA SER A 298 -23.22 -7.98 14.47
C SER A 298 -23.49 -7.03 15.64
N GLU A 299 -24.57 -6.24 15.57
CA GLU A 299 -25.01 -5.31 16.63
C GLU A 299 -25.36 -5.97 17.99
N GLU A 300 -25.26 -7.29 18.11
CA GLU A 300 -25.50 -8.01 19.36
C GLU A 300 -24.30 -7.87 20.31
N SER A 301 -24.43 -6.92 21.24
CA SER A 301 -23.61 -6.68 22.44
C SER A 301 -22.09 -6.73 22.23
N PRO A 302 -21.37 -5.59 22.29
CA PRO A 302 -19.92 -5.62 22.25
C PRO A 302 -19.43 -6.34 23.50
N SER A 303 -18.99 -7.59 23.35
CA SER A 303 -18.08 -8.17 24.33
C SER A 303 -16.80 -7.32 24.33
N GLU A 304 -16.13 -7.22 25.47
CA GLU A 304 -14.83 -6.52 25.59
C GLU A 304 -13.74 -7.07 24.64
N ASP A 305 -14.04 -8.14 23.91
CA ASP A 305 -13.18 -8.82 22.94
C ASP A 305 -13.51 -8.49 21.46
N SER A 306 -14.27 -7.41 21.20
CA SER A 306 -14.55 -6.91 19.84
C SER A 306 -13.34 -6.21 19.18
N MET A 307 -12.13 -6.74 19.40
CA MET A 307 -10.91 -6.24 18.78
C MET A 307 -11.12 -6.24 17.27
N ALA A 308 -11.02 -5.08 16.62
CA ALA A 308 -11.17 -4.96 15.17
C ALA A 308 -10.22 -5.95 14.48
N LYS A 309 -10.78 -6.94 13.79
CA LYS A 309 -9.99 -8.06 13.26
C LYS A 309 -9.57 -7.71 11.84
N LEU A 310 -8.25 -7.68 11.62
CA LEU A 310 -7.65 -7.65 10.30
C LEU A 310 -7.75 -9.04 9.67
N PHE A 311 -8.26 -9.12 8.43
CA PHE A 311 -8.34 -10.37 7.70
C PHE A 311 -7.69 -10.24 6.32
N ILE A 312 -7.09 -11.32 5.84
CA ILE A 312 -6.70 -11.42 4.44
C ILE A 312 -7.98 -11.50 3.60
N ASP A 313 -8.04 -10.75 2.51
CA ASP A 313 -9.20 -10.77 1.65
C ASP A 313 -9.35 -12.15 0.94
N PRO A 314 -10.57 -12.75 0.91
CA PRO A 314 -10.77 -14.06 0.29
C PRO A 314 -10.53 -14.10 -1.23
N GLU A 315 -10.89 -13.04 -1.98
CA GLU A 315 -10.60 -12.97 -3.42
C GLU A 315 -9.08 -12.89 -3.64
N TRP A 316 -8.37 -12.10 -2.83
CA TRP A 316 -6.92 -12.07 -2.89
C TRP A 316 -6.26 -13.40 -2.57
N SER A 317 -6.79 -14.14 -1.58
CA SER A 317 -6.32 -15.49 -1.26
C SER A 317 -6.48 -16.45 -2.45
N CYS A 318 -7.61 -16.36 -3.17
CA CYS A 318 -7.85 -17.12 -4.39
C CYS A 318 -6.86 -16.73 -5.50
N ILE A 319 -6.67 -15.43 -5.74
CA ILE A 319 -5.69 -14.92 -6.72
C ILE A 319 -4.28 -15.43 -6.40
N LEU A 320 -3.85 -15.36 -5.13
CA LEU A 320 -2.56 -15.87 -4.70
C LEU A 320 -2.43 -17.36 -5.00
N GLN A 321 -3.44 -18.17 -4.66
CA GLN A 321 -3.43 -19.61 -4.92
C GLN A 321 -3.34 -19.91 -6.42
N CYS A 322 -4.13 -19.24 -7.25
CA CYS A 322 -4.18 -19.44 -8.71
C CYS A 322 -2.92 -18.94 -9.45
N THR A 323 -2.14 -18.06 -8.84
CA THR A 323 -0.98 -17.41 -9.49
C THR A 323 0.34 -17.71 -8.79
N ASN A 324 0.35 -18.59 -7.79
CA ASN A 324 1.56 -18.91 -7.02
C ASN A 324 2.65 -19.53 -7.91
N GLU A 325 2.26 -20.31 -8.92
CA GLU A 325 3.20 -20.94 -9.87
C GLU A 325 4.00 -19.94 -10.71
N PHE A 326 3.57 -18.68 -10.82
CA PHE A 326 4.27 -17.64 -11.56
C PHE A 326 5.32 -16.91 -10.71
N LEU A 327 5.42 -17.21 -9.40
CA LEU A 327 6.49 -16.67 -8.56
C LEU A 327 7.83 -17.28 -9.00
N SER A 328 8.70 -16.42 -9.54
CA SER A 328 10.06 -16.78 -9.95
C SER A 328 11.07 -16.19 -8.97
N LEU A 329 12.05 -16.99 -8.57
CA LEU A 329 13.22 -16.55 -7.78
C LEU A 329 14.48 -16.38 -8.66
N THR A 330 14.28 -16.19 -9.96
CA THR A 330 15.37 -16.14 -10.94
C THR A 330 15.39 -14.81 -11.68
N ARG A 331 16.50 -14.52 -12.36
CA ARG A 331 16.63 -13.37 -13.28
C ARG A 331 16.00 -13.61 -14.65
N ILE A 332 15.32 -14.74 -14.84
CA ILE A 332 14.65 -15.03 -16.09
C ILE A 332 13.33 -14.27 -16.08
N PRO A 333 13.01 -13.49 -17.14
CA PRO A 333 11.73 -12.81 -17.23
C PRO A 333 10.55 -13.77 -17.05
N SER A 334 9.64 -13.42 -16.15
CA SER A 334 8.45 -14.20 -15.87
C SER A 334 7.38 -13.85 -16.92
N MET A 335 7.05 -14.81 -17.78
CA MET A 335 5.96 -14.68 -18.75
C MET A 335 4.64 -14.96 -18.02
N LEU A 336 3.80 -13.94 -17.95
CA LEU A 336 2.48 -14.01 -17.34
C LEU A 336 1.43 -14.40 -18.38
N PRO A 337 0.32 -15.05 -17.99
CA PRO A 337 -0.75 -15.39 -18.93
C PRO A 337 -1.29 -14.13 -19.63
N GLY A 338 -1.46 -14.20 -20.95
CA GLY A 338 -2.20 -13.19 -21.71
C GLY A 338 -3.70 -13.24 -21.41
N GLN A 339 -4.47 -12.29 -21.96
CA GLN A 339 -5.94 -12.19 -21.73
C GLN A 339 -6.71 -13.47 -22.09
N ASN A 340 -6.18 -14.32 -22.98
CA ASN A 340 -6.79 -15.59 -23.39
C ASN A 340 -6.27 -16.82 -22.61
N GLY A 341 -5.51 -16.62 -21.53
CA GLY A 341 -4.88 -17.70 -20.77
C GLY A 341 -3.68 -18.37 -21.46
N SER A 342 -3.33 -17.95 -22.68
CA SER A 342 -2.12 -18.39 -23.36
C SER A 342 -0.87 -17.76 -22.75
N LYS A 343 0.18 -18.54 -22.54
CA LYS A 343 1.53 -18.01 -22.26
C LYS A 343 2.00 -17.29 -23.53
N THR A 344 1.98 -15.96 -23.53
CA THR A 344 2.66 -15.14 -24.55
C THR A 344 4.13 -15.07 -24.23
#